data_AF-A0AAU7LV91-F1
#
_entry.id   AF-A0AAU7LV91-F1
#
_cell.length_a   1.000
_cell.length_b   1.000
_cell.length_c   1.000
_cell.angle_alpha   90.00
_cell.angle_beta   90.00
_cell.angle_gamma   90.00
#
_symmetry.space_group_name_H-M   'P 1'
#
loop_
_entity.id
_entity.type
_entity.pdbx_description
1 polymer ?
#
loop_
_entity_poly.entity_id
_entity_poly.type
_entity_poly.pdbx_seq_one_letter_code
_entity_poly.pdbx_strand_id
1 'polypeptide(L)'
;MFYPVRRLARFMVSFLLFAGVTLYLRLSYLAGCAGDLKGGALGDPIRALELEGYSLAPYLVAVFCVFLFAHLCGRHKTTARIAISTAFCVTLGTCLWIAGIYLEGYGVESCFFHQ
;
A
#
# COMPACT_ATOMS: atom_id res chain seq x y z
N MET A 1 28.21 -0.44 -20.56
CA MET A 1 27.92 0.95 -20.12
C MET A 1 26.50 1.12 -19.51
N PHE A 2 25.94 0.12 -18.80
CA PHE A 2 24.54 0.13 -18.31
C PHE A 2 24.36 0.29 -16.78
N TYR A 3 25.45 0.49 -16.04
CA TYR A 3 25.43 0.58 -14.57
C TYR A 3 24.66 1.77 -13.97
N PRO A 4 24.68 3.01 -14.54
CA PRO A 4 23.98 4.14 -13.92
C PRO A 4 22.45 3.99 -14.03
N VAL A 5 21.96 3.47 -15.15
CA VAL A 5 20.51 3.34 -15.43
C VAL A 5 19.83 2.37 -14.47
N ARG A 6 20.45 1.21 -14.20
CA ARG A 6 19.91 0.23 -13.23
C ARG A 6 19.96 0.72 -11.78
N ARG A 7 20.90 1.61 -11.44
CA ARG A 7 20.96 2.22 -10.11
C ARG A 7 19.84 3.25 -9.95
N LEU A 8 19.66 4.12 -10.95
CA LEU A 8 18.59 5.11 -10.97
C LEU A 8 17.19 4.44 -10.92
N ALA A 9 16.97 3.40 -11.72
CA ALA A 9 15.70 2.67 -11.73
C ALA A 9 15.35 2.07 -10.36
N ARG A 10 16.33 1.51 -9.64
CA ARG A 10 16.11 1.00 -8.29
C ARG A 10 15.71 2.10 -7.31
N PHE A 11 16.37 3.26 -7.37
CA PHE A 11 15.99 4.41 -6.54
C PHE A 11 14.58 4.90 -6.84
N MET A 12 14.20 5.02 -8.12
CA MET A 12 12.85 5.44 -8.50
C MET A 12 11.79 4.44 -8.01
N VAL A 13 12.03 3.14 -8.19
CA VAL A 13 11.09 2.09 -7.75
C VAL A 13 10.96 2.07 -6.23
N SER A 14 12.07 2.22 -5.49
CA SER A 14 12.01 2.34 -4.03
C SER A 14 11.24 3.59 -3.60
N PHE A 15 11.47 4.74 -4.25
CA PHE A 15 10.74 5.97 -3.95
C PHE A 15 9.23 5.80 -4.19
N LEU A 16 8.83 5.24 -5.34
CA LEU A 16 7.43 4.97 -5.66
C LEU A 16 6.79 3.98 -4.69
N LEU A 17 7.53 2.96 -4.26
CA LEU A 17 7.08 2.02 -3.23
C LEU A 17 6.77 2.76 -1.93
N PHE A 18 7.71 3.56 -1.42
CA PHE A 18 7.50 4.31 -0.18
C PHE A 18 6.35 5.31 -0.30
N ALA A 19 6.32 6.09 -1.39
CA ALA A 19 5.24 7.04 -1.63
C ALA A 19 3.87 6.36 -1.72
N GLY A 20 3.78 5.22 -2.42
CA GLY A 20 2.57 4.42 -2.53
C GLY A 20 2.11 3.89 -1.18
N VAL A 21 3.01 3.30 -0.39
CA VAL A 21 2.68 2.80 0.96
C VAL A 21 2.21 3.94 1.86
N THR A 22 2.92 5.06 1.92
CA THR A 22 2.52 6.20 2.76
C THR A 22 1.18 6.78 2.34
N LEU A 23 0.93 6.92 1.03
CA LEU A 23 -0.34 7.43 0.53
C LEU A 23 -1.49 6.47 0.86
N TYR A 24 -1.27 5.16 0.68
CA TYR A 24 -2.24 4.12 1.04
C TYR A 24 -2.63 4.22 2.52
N LEU A 25 -1.64 4.17 3.43
CA LEU A 25 -1.88 4.24 4.87
C LEU A 25 -2.58 5.55 5.28
N ARG A 26 -2.22 6.67 4.65
CA ARG A 26 -2.87 7.96 4.91
C ARG A 26 -4.34 7.96 4.48
N LEU A 27 -4.65 7.38 3.32
CA LEU A 27 -6.02 7.30 2.83
C LEU A 27 -6.87 6.36 3.68
N SER A 28 -6.33 5.21 4.13
CA SER A 28 -7.03 4.32 5.06
C SER A 28 -7.36 5.01 6.39
N TYR A 29 -6.42 5.78 6.95
CA TYR A 29 -6.68 6.59 8.15
C TYR A 29 -7.79 7.63 7.92
N LEU A 30 -7.76 8.32 6.77
CA LEU A 30 -8.78 9.32 6.41
C LEU A 30 -10.15 8.68 6.15
N ALA A 31 -10.20 7.47 5.59
CA ALA A 31 -11.43 6.71 5.43
C ALA A 31 -12.06 6.38 6.79
N GLY A 32 -11.23 5.95 7.76
CA GLY A 32 -11.64 5.78 9.15
C GLY A 32 -12.22 7.06 9.77
N CYS A 33 -11.53 8.20 9.61
CA CYS A 33 -12.05 9.49 10.09
C CYS A 33 -13.31 9.98 9.35
N ALA A 34 -13.57 9.50 8.13
CA ALA A 34 -14.83 9.78 7.44
C ALA A 34 -16.01 8.98 8.00
N GLY A 35 -15.74 7.98 8.85
CA GLY A 35 -16.75 7.23 9.61
C GLY A 35 -16.99 5.80 9.12
N ASP A 36 -16.03 5.19 8.41
CA ASP A 36 -16.18 3.76 8.06
C ASP A 36 -15.97 2.86 9.29
N LEU A 37 -17.03 2.67 10.05
CA LEU A 37 -17.25 1.37 10.64
C LEU A 37 -18.27 0.68 9.75
N LYS A 38 -17.90 -0.47 9.19
CA LYS A 38 -18.76 -1.40 8.44
C LYS A 38 -20.09 -1.80 9.12
N GLY A 39 -20.41 -1.23 10.29
CA GLY A 39 -21.68 -1.26 11.02
C GLY A 39 -22.60 -0.03 10.87
N GLY A 40 -22.25 0.98 10.07
CA GLY A 40 -23.20 1.95 9.51
C GLY A 40 -23.78 3.04 10.43
N ALA A 41 -23.08 3.46 11.48
CA ALA A 41 -23.62 4.41 12.46
C ALA A 41 -22.89 5.77 12.60
N LEU A 42 -21.73 5.98 11.97
CA LEU A 42 -20.91 7.18 12.15
C LEU A 42 -20.47 7.79 10.81
N GLY A 43 -20.49 9.12 10.73
CA GLY A 43 -19.92 9.88 9.60
C GLY A 43 -20.66 9.77 8.26
N ASP A 44 -19.91 9.93 7.16
CA ASP A 44 -20.38 9.91 5.77
C ASP A 44 -19.82 8.68 5.04
N PRO A 45 -20.62 7.59 4.91
CA PRO A 45 -20.16 6.33 4.34
C PRO A 45 -19.83 6.44 2.85
N ILE A 46 -20.43 7.39 2.13
CA ILE A 46 -20.16 7.59 0.70
C ILE A 46 -18.72 8.09 0.55
N ARG A 47 -18.37 9.12 1.33
CA ARG A 47 -17.02 9.68 1.32
C ARG A 47 -15.97 8.68 1.79
N ALA A 48 -16.30 7.83 2.76
CA ALA A 48 -15.38 6.81 3.24
C ALA A 48 -15.08 5.77 2.14
N LEU A 49 -16.12 5.30 1.44
CA LEU A 49 -15.98 4.38 0.32
C LEU A 49 -15.18 4.97 -0.85
N GLU A 50 -15.33 6.27 -1.13
CA GLU A 50 -14.50 6.96 -2.14
C GLU A 50 -13.01 6.96 -1.74
N LEU A 51 -12.71 7.25 -0.47
CA LEU A 51 -11.33 7.25 0.03
C LEU A 51 -10.71 5.84 0.03
N GLU A 52 -11.48 4.81 0.38
CA GLU A 52 -11.06 3.42 0.23
C GLU A 52 -10.77 3.09 -1.23
N GLY A 53 -11.66 3.49 -2.14
CA GLY A 53 -11.47 3.34 -3.59
C GLY A 53 -10.18 4.01 -4.09
N TYR A 54 -9.89 5.23 -3.62
CA TYR A 54 -8.65 5.92 -3.93
C TYR A 54 -7.41 5.25 -3.32
N SER A 55 -7.55 4.54 -2.20
CA SER A 55 -6.45 3.81 -1.56
C SER A 55 -6.02 2.57 -2.36
N LEU A 56 -6.91 2.01 -3.20
CA LEU A 56 -6.61 0.83 -4.03
C LEU A 56 -5.45 1.08 -5.00
N ALA A 57 -5.45 2.23 -5.67
CA ALA A 57 -4.41 2.58 -6.65
C ALA A 57 -2.99 2.62 -6.04
N PRO A 58 -2.71 3.36 -4.96
CA PRO A 58 -1.40 3.37 -4.32
C PRO A 58 -1.02 2.01 -3.73
N TYR A 59 -1.99 1.21 -3.24
CA TYR A 59 -1.74 -0.17 -2.82
C TYR A 59 -1.23 -1.03 -3.98
N LEU A 60 -1.91 -1.02 -5.13
CA LEU A 60 -1.50 -1.77 -6.32
C LEU A 60 -0.13 -1.31 -6.84
N VAL A 61 0.14 0.00 -6.83
CA VAL A 61 1.44 0.56 -7.19
C VAL A 61 2.54 0.05 -6.26
N ALA A 62 2.29 0.04 -4.94
CA ALA A 62 3.25 -0.47 -3.97
C ALA A 62 3.57 -1.96 -4.21
N VAL A 63 2.54 -2.80 -4.36
CA VAL A 63 2.71 -4.24 -4.63
C VAL A 63 3.46 -4.47 -5.95
N PHE A 64 3.13 -3.72 -6.99
CA PHE A 64 3.82 -3.82 -8.28
C PHE A 64 5.29 -3.38 -8.21
N CYS A 65 5.60 -2.33 -7.44
CA CYS A 65 6.97 -1.86 -7.26
C CYS A 65 7.86 -2.94 -6.61
N VAL A 66 7.33 -3.75 -5.69
CA VAL A 66 8.06 -4.88 -5.10
C VAL A 66 8.41 -5.93 -6.14
N PHE A 67 7.45 -6.28 -7.02
CA PHE A 67 7.69 -7.21 -8.12
C PHE A 67 8.82 -6.71 -9.03
N LEU A 68 8.77 -5.41 -9.38
CA LEU A 68 9.78 -4.78 -10.22
C LEU A 68 11.16 -4.74 -9.54
N PHE A 69 11.18 -4.43 -8.24
CA PHE A 69 12.40 -4.36 -7.45
C PHE A 69 13.12 -5.72 -7.39
N ALA A 70 12.38 -6.81 -7.18
CA ALA A 70 12.91 -8.17 -7.21
C ALA A 70 13.55 -8.52 -8.57
N HIS A 71 12.94 -8.08 -9.68
CA HIS A 71 13.47 -8.29 -11.03
C HIS A 71 14.74 -7.46 -11.31
N LEU A 72 14.81 -6.23 -10.77
CA LEU A 72 15.96 -5.33 -10.92
C LEU A 72 17.17 -5.75 -10.07
N CYS A 73 16.94 -6.38 -8.92
CA CYS A 73 18.00 -6.79 -7.98
C CYS A 73 18.47 -8.25 -8.16
N GLY A 74 17.67 -9.11 -8.80
CA GLY A 74 17.96 -10.54 -8.90
C GLY A 74 19.17 -10.89 -9.78
N ARG A 75 20.07 -11.74 -9.25
CA ARG A 75 21.04 -12.53 -10.04
C ARG A 75 20.56 -13.96 -10.34
N HIS A 76 19.42 -14.36 -9.77
CA HIS A 76 18.88 -15.70 -9.90
C HIS A 76 18.30 -16.00 -11.29
N LYS A 77 18.02 -17.27 -11.58
CA LYS A 77 17.27 -17.71 -12.76
C LYS A 77 15.84 -17.13 -12.74
N THR A 78 15.24 -16.95 -13.91
CA THR A 78 13.93 -16.27 -14.07
C THR A 78 12.82 -16.90 -13.21
N THR A 79 12.75 -18.23 -13.14
CA THR A 79 11.77 -18.95 -12.29
C THR A 79 11.91 -18.62 -10.81
N ALA A 80 13.14 -18.56 -10.29
CA ALA A 80 13.38 -18.19 -8.91
C ALA A 80 13.04 -16.71 -8.63
N ARG A 81 13.25 -15.81 -9.61
CA ARG A 81 12.84 -14.40 -9.46
C ARG A 81 11.33 -14.26 -9.35
N ILE A 82 10.59 -14.95 -10.21
CA ILE A 82 9.12 -14.95 -10.18
C ILE A 82 8.64 -15.47 -8.83
N ALA A 83 9.13 -16.63 -8.38
CA ALA A 83 8.75 -17.21 -7.09
C ALA A 83 9.00 -16.26 -5.91
N ILE A 84 10.20 -15.67 -5.84
CA ILE A 84 10.56 -14.71 -4.79
C ILE A 84 9.68 -13.46 -4.88
N SER A 85 9.50 -12.90 -6.08
CA SER A 85 8.67 -11.70 -6.26
C SER A 85 7.22 -11.93 -5.87
N THR A 86 6.65 -13.09 -6.23
CA THR A 86 5.27 -13.44 -5.87
C THR A 86 5.13 -13.62 -4.36
N ALA A 87 6.07 -14.30 -3.72
CA ALA A 87 6.08 -14.44 -2.26
C ALA A 87 6.10 -13.07 -1.57
N PHE A 88 6.98 -12.17 -2.00
CA PHE A 88 7.05 -10.81 -1.47
C PHE A 88 5.77 -10.00 -1.74
N CYS A 89 5.17 -10.12 -2.92
CA CYS A 89 3.91 -9.43 -3.24
C CYS A 89 2.77 -9.89 -2.34
N VAL A 90 2.64 -11.21 -2.12
CA VAL A 90 1.63 -11.77 -1.23
C VAL A 90 1.88 -11.30 0.20
N THR A 91 3.09 -11.45 0.72
CA THR A 91 3.41 -11.04 2.10
C THR A 91 3.22 -9.54 2.31
N LEU A 92 3.79 -8.68 1.46
CA LEU A 92 3.61 -7.24 1.63
C LEU A 92 2.16 -6.82 1.42
N GLY A 93 1.48 -7.36 0.42
CA GLY A 93 0.07 -7.08 0.16
C GLY A 93 -0.80 -7.39 1.38
N THR A 94 -0.61 -8.57 1.98
CA THR A 94 -1.32 -8.95 3.22
C THR A 94 -0.95 -8.03 4.39
N CYS A 95 0.32 -7.69 4.58
CA CYS A 95 0.75 -6.78 5.65
C CYS A 95 0.12 -5.38 5.49
N LEU A 96 0.14 -4.83 4.28
CA LEU A 96 -0.49 -3.54 3.99
C LEU A 96 -1.99 -3.60 4.22
N TRP A 97 -2.65 -4.65 3.75
CA TRP A 97 -4.09 -4.80 3.94
C TRP A 97 -4.48 -4.82 5.43
N ILE A 98 -3.77 -5.59 6.26
CA ILE A 98 -3.98 -5.60 7.71
C ILE A 98 -3.70 -4.22 8.33
N ALA A 99 -2.62 -3.56 7.90
CA ALA A 99 -2.29 -2.22 8.38
C ALA A 99 -3.35 -1.17 7.99
N GLY A 100 -3.96 -1.30 6.81
CA GLY A 100 -5.06 -0.46 6.36
C GLY A 100 -6.29 -0.59 7.26
N ILE A 101 -6.72 -1.83 7.55
CA ILE A 101 -7.83 -2.11 8.46
C ILE A 101 -7.56 -1.56 9.86
N TYR A 102 -6.33 -1.73 10.36
CA TYR A 102 -5.95 -1.20 11.67
C TYR A 102 -6.03 0.34 11.70
N LEU A 103 -5.53 1.01 10.65
CA LEU A 103 -5.54 2.48 10.58
C LEU A 103 -6.94 3.07 10.37
N GLU A 104 -7.81 2.36 9.65
CA GLU A 104 -9.22 2.72 9.52
C GLU A 104 -9.89 2.72 10.90
N GLY A 105 -9.74 1.63 11.67
CA GLY A 105 -10.24 1.56 13.05
C GLY A 105 -9.66 2.63 13.96
N TYR A 106 -8.33 2.83 13.90
CA TYR A 106 -7.67 3.89 14.67
C TYR A 106 -8.14 5.30 14.28
N GLY A 107 -8.42 5.53 13.00
CA GLY A 107 -8.97 6.78 12.49
C GLY A 107 -10.36 7.06 13.07
N VAL A 108 -11.23 6.04 13.12
CA VAL A 108 -12.55 6.17 13.74
C VAL A 108 -12.44 6.52 15.23
N GLU A 109 -11.62 5.79 15.99
CA GLU A 109 -11.40 6.06 17.42
C GLU A 109 -10.89 7.48 17.67
N SER A 110 -9.89 7.90 16.89
CA SER A 110 -9.27 9.21 17.02
C SER A 110 -10.21 10.36 16.66
N CYS A 111 -11.07 10.17 15.66
CA CYS A 111 -11.93 11.24 15.13
C CYS A 111 -13.30 11.33 15.81
N PHE A 112 -13.84 10.24 16.36
CA PHE A 112 -15.19 10.21 16.95
C PHE A 112 -15.23 9.97 18.46
N PHE A 113 -14.23 9.29 19.04
CA PHE A 113 -14.28 8.86 20.45
C PHE A 113 -13.25 9.56 21.35
N HIS A 114 -12.26 10.24 20.78
CA HIS A 114 -11.24 11.00 21.50
C HIS A 114 -11.42 12.54 21.42
N GLN A 115 -12.61 13.02 21.08
CA GLN A 115 -13.03 14.43 21.25
C GLN A 115 -13.69 14.64 22.61
#